data_AF-A0A0A0LIK8-F1
#
_entry.id   AF-A0A0A0LIK8-F1
#
_cell.length_a   1.000
_cell.length_b   1.000
_cell.length_c   1.000
_cell.angle_alpha   90.00
_cell.angle_beta   90.00
_cell.angle_gamma   90.00
#
_symmetry.space_group_name_H-M   'P 1'
#
loop_
_entity.id
_entity.type
_entity.pdbx_description
1 polymer ?
#
loop_
_entity_poly.entity_id
_entity_poly.type
_entity_poly.pdbx_seq_one_letter_code
_entity_poly.pdbx_strand_id
1 'polypeptide(L)'
;MFDHLPKNGVIIFTLLLSVRRLHNQQPPGRTTHCNLTTNDCTKLNKEIKPCQALGIKIFLSTGGLFGGYSRISPADARKYTLYLWNNFIGGESSSHPFGYAVLDGIEFAYARVLSTNEGDISKWENVINIER
;
A
#
# COMPACT_ATOMS: atom_id res chain seq x y z
N MET A 1 14.46 12.03 10.37
CA MET A 1 13.99 12.29 8.99
C MET A 1 12.67 13.09 8.96
N PHE A 2 11.93 13.24 10.07
CA PHE A 2 10.59 13.85 10.08
C PHE A 2 10.41 15.02 11.05
N ASP A 3 11.49 15.55 11.64
CA ASP A 3 11.43 16.52 12.74
C ASP A 3 10.87 17.91 12.35
N HIS A 4 10.54 18.15 11.08
CA HIS A 4 10.08 19.45 10.57
C HIS A 4 8.76 19.36 9.80
N LEU A 5 8.00 18.26 9.95
CA LEU A 5 6.71 18.14 9.28
C LEU A 5 5.65 19.04 9.96
N PRO A 6 4.79 19.71 9.17
CA PRO A 6 3.69 20.47 9.71
C PRO A 6 2.76 19.56 10.53
N LYS A 7 2.31 20.06 11.68
CA LYS A 7 1.24 19.40 12.46
C LYS A 7 -0.01 19.37 11.59
N ASN A 8 -0.64 18.19 11.49
CA ASN A 8 -1.72 17.90 10.56
C ASN A 8 -1.28 17.95 9.09
N GLY A 9 -0.98 16.78 8.53
CA GLY A 9 -0.54 16.61 7.15
C GLY A 9 -0.79 15.20 6.64
N VAL A 10 -0.40 14.93 5.40
CA VAL A 10 -0.49 13.60 4.80
C VAL A 10 0.88 13.21 4.25
N ILE A 11 1.37 12.03 4.61
CA ILE A 11 2.55 11.40 4.00
C ILE A 11 2.08 10.17 3.25
N ILE A 12 2.62 10.00 2.04
CA ILE A 12 2.33 8.88 1.16
C ILE A 12 3.63 8.10 0.95
N PHE A 13 3.69 6.89 1.50
CA PHE A 13 4.78 5.95 1.23
C PHE A 13 4.52 5.26 -0.10
N THR A 14 5.36 5.48 -1.10
CA THR A 14 5.24 4.76 -2.38
C THR A 14 6.04 3.46 -2.31
N LEU A 15 5.35 2.32 -2.40
CA LEU A 15 6.00 1.02 -2.62
C LEU A 15 5.64 0.53 -4.02
N LEU A 16 6.63 -0.05 -4.71
CA LEU A 16 6.40 -0.79 -5.96
C LEU A 16 5.72 -2.14 -5.65
N LEU A 17 4.50 -2.08 -5.15
CA LEU A 17 3.66 -3.23 -4.82
C LEU A 17 2.62 -3.40 -5.93
N SER A 18 3.02 -4.00 -7.05
CA SER A 18 2.11 -4.21 -8.18
C SER A 18 1.29 -5.49 -8.01
N VAL A 19 0.03 -5.46 -8.48
CA VAL A 19 -0.86 -6.62 -8.57
C VAL A 19 -0.20 -7.80 -9.28
N ARG A 20 0.60 -7.54 -10.33
CA ARG A 20 1.32 -8.59 -11.07
C ARG A 20 2.29 -9.37 -10.18
N ARG A 21 2.88 -8.72 -9.16
CA ARG A 21 3.77 -9.40 -8.22
C ARG A 21 2.99 -10.37 -7.33
N LEU A 22 1.82 -9.97 -6.82
CA LEU A 22 0.99 -10.88 -6.03
C LEU A 22 0.46 -12.05 -6.88
N HIS A 23 0.07 -11.80 -8.13
CA HIS A 23 -0.37 -12.85 -9.04
C HIS A 23 0.74 -13.88 -9.33
N ASN A 24 1.96 -13.42 -9.58
CA ASN A 24 3.12 -14.27 -9.84
C ASN A 24 3.84 -14.75 -8.56
N GLN A 25 3.24 -14.56 -7.37
CA GLN A 25 3.84 -14.86 -6.07
C GLN A 25 5.26 -14.26 -5.88
N GLN A 26 5.54 -13.15 -6.55
CA GLN A 26 6.80 -12.46 -6.42
C GLN A 26 6.85 -11.69 -5.10
N PRO A 27 8.02 -11.66 -4.43
CA PRO A 27 8.16 -10.97 -3.16
C PRO A 27 7.80 -9.47 -3.25
N PRO A 28 7.28 -8.87 -2.16
CA PRO A 28 7.04 -7.44 -2.08
C PRO A 28 8.35 -6.66 -2.35
N GLY A 29 8.23 -5.51 -3.01
CA GLY A 29 9.37 -4.82 -3.61
C GLY A 29 10.44 -4.33 -2.63
N ARG A 30 11.70 -4.31 -3.09
CA ARG A 30 12.81 -3.65 -2.40
C ARG A 30 12.79 -2.15 -2.69
N THR A 31 12.98 -1.32 -1.66
CA THR A 31 13.21 0.12 -1.80
C THR A 31 14.68 0.44 -1.52
N THR A 32 15.10 1.68 -1.77
CA THR A 32 16.41 2.19 -1.35
C THR A 32 16.54 2.32 0.18
N HIS A 33 15.42 2.43 0.90
CA HIS A 33 15.39 2.70 2.34
C HIS A 33 15.29 1.42 3.19
N CYS A 34 14.58 0.42 2.70
CA CYS A 34 14.42 -0.87 3.37
C CYS A 34 13.97 -1.98 2.40
N ASN A 35 14.14 -3.22 2.84
CA ASN A 35 13.67 -4.41 2.12
C ASN A 35 12.48 -5.07 2.85
N LEU A 36 11.33 -5.16 2.18
CA LEU A 36 10.11 -5.79 2.68
C LEU A 36 10.25 -7.31 2.84
N THR A 37 11.20 -7.95 2.15
CA THR A 37 11.39 -9.41 2.19
C THR A 37 12.26 -9.88 3.35
N THR A 38 12.97 -8.97 4.02
CA THR A 38 13.94 -9.31 5.09
C THR A 38 13.56 -8.70 6.43
N ASN A 39 12.32 -8.25 6.61
CA ASN A 39 11.83 -7.55 7.81
C ASN A 39 12.61 -6.26 8.17
N ASP A 40 13.48 -5.77 7.28
CA ASP A 40 14.29 -4.56 7.51
C ASP A 40 13.41 -3.30 7.57
N CYS A 41 12.24 -3.33 6.94
CA CYS A 41 11.27 -2.24 7.00
C CYS A 41 10.57 -2.10 8.36
N THR A 42 10.68 -3.08 9.27
CA THR A 42 10.04 -2.98 10.60
C THR A 42 10.56 -1.80 11.42
N LYS A 43 11.81 -1.38 11.19
CA LYS A 43 12.41 -0.21 11.85
C LYS A 43 11.63 1.09 11.61
N LEU A 44 10.87 1.18 10.52
CA LEU A 44 10.05 2.35 10.17
C LEU A 44 8.91 2.59 11.16
N ASN A 45 8.53 1.62 12.01
CA ASN A 45 7.53 1.89 13.07
C ASN A 45 7.92 3.07 13.96
N LYS A 46 9.23 3.24 14.23
CA LYS A 46 9.76 4.31 15.07
C LYS A 46 9.62 5.69 14.45
N GLU A 47 9.32 5.74 13.15
CA GLU A 47 9.11 6.98 12.40
C GLU A 47 7.62 7.20 12.13
N ILE A 48 6.88 6.14 11.75
CA ILE A 48 5.45 6.19 11.44
C ILE A 48 4.63 6.61 12.66
N LYS A 49 4.86 5.98 13.83
CA LYS A 49 4.03 6.23 15.02
C LYS A 49 4.15 7.64 15.57
N PRO A 50 5.36 8.23 15.69
CA PRO A 50 5.48 9.64 16.04
C PRO A 50 4.78 10.58 15.05
N CYS A 51 4.85 10.31 13.73
CA CYS A 51 4.13 11.14 12.75
C CYS A 51 2.61 11.06 12.97
N GLN A 52 2.06 9.86 13.17
CA GLN A 52 0.65 9.67 13.48
C GLN A 52 0.23 10.41 14.76
N ALA A 53 1.08 10.40 15.80
CA ALA A 53 0.84 11.12 17.05
C ALA A 53 0.83 12.66 16.87
N LEU A 54 1.46 13.19 15.82
CA LEU A 54 1.40 14.60 15.42
C LEU A 54 0.19 14.94 14.55
N GLY A 55 -0.75 14.00 14.37
CA GLY A 55 -1.93 14.17 13.51
C GLY A 55 -1.62 14.01 12.02
N ILE A 56 -0.44 13.53 11.66
CA ILE A 56 -0.06 13.30 10.26
C ILE A 56 -0.59 11.93 9.83
N LYS A 57 -1.36 11.90 8.76
CA LYS A 57 -1.92 10.68 8.19
C LYS A 57 -0.91 10.00 7.27
N ILE A 58 -0.72 8.71 7.46
CA ILE A 58 0.25 7.91 6.72
C ILE A 58 -0.48 6.93 5.82
N PHE A 59 -0.33 7.08 4.50
CA PHE A 59 -0.92 6.20 3.50
C PHE A 59 0.16 5.39 2.78
N LEU A 60 -0.18 4.15 2.42
CA LEU A 60 0.60 3.37 1.46
C LEU A 60 0.07 3.63 0.05
N SER A 61 0.89 4.21 -0.82
CA SER A 61 0.59 4.25 -2.25
C SER A 61 0.91 2.92 -2.90
N THR A 62 -0.13 2.27 -3.40
CA THR A 62 -0.01 1.12 -4.28
C THR A 62 -0.03 1.61 -5.71
N GLY A 63 1.11 1.51 -6.38
CA GLY A 63 1.28 2.00 -7.74
C GLY A 63 2.72 1.98 -8.17
N GLY A 64 2.94 2.01 -9.47
CA GLY A 64 4.28 2.04 -10.05
C GLY A 64 4.21 2.30 -11.55
N LEU A 65 5.29 2.87 -12.09
CA LEU A 65 5.50 3.22 -13.51
C LEU A 65 5.23 2.07 -14.52
N PHE A 66 5.00 0.85 -14.05
CA PHE A 66 4.79 -0.34 -14.88
C PHE A 66 3.41 -0.95 -14.57
N GLY A 67 2.46 -0.58 -15.43
CA GLY A 67 1.05 -0.91 -15.37
C GLY A 67 0.73 -2.37 -15.04
N GLY A 68 -0.25 -2.53 -14.15
CA GLY A 68 -0.79 -3.84 -13.78
C GLY A 68 -2.27 -3.84 -13.41
N TYR A 69 -2.92 -2.68 -13.37
CA TYR A 69 -4.34 -2.59 -13.01
C TYR A 69 -5.29 -3.00 -14.14
N SER A 70 -4.78 -3.12 -15.37
CA SER A 70 -5.61 -3.30 -16.56
C SER A 70 -6.20 -4.68 -16.78
N ARG A 71 -5.64 -5.69 -16.11
CA ARG A 71 -6.09 -7.09 -16.19
C ARG A 71 -6.03 -7.76 -14.82
N ILE A 72 -6.74 -7.20 -13.83
CA ILE A 72 -6.99 -7.90 -12.56
C ILE A 72 -8.38 -8.56 -12.61
N SER A 73 -8.47 -9.84 -12.28
CA SER A 73 -9.76 -10.50 -12.09
C SER A 73 -10.39 -10.06 -10.76
N PRO A 74 -11.72 -10.14 -10.58
CA PRO A 74 -12.34 -9.86 -9.28
C PRO A 74 -11.75 -10.70 -8.14
N ALA A 75 -11.36 -11.94 -8.42
CA ALA A 75 -10.72 -12.82 -7.44
C ALA A 75 -9.32 -12.34 -7.05
N ASP A 76 -8.52 -11.89 -8.02
CA ASP A 76 -7.19 -11.33 -7.75
C ASP A 76 -7.30 -9.99 -7.02
N ALA A 77 -8.30 -9.18 -7.35
CA ALA A 77 -8.58 -7.92 -6.66
C ALA A 77 -8.93 -8.16 -5.19
N ARG A 78 -9.77 -9.15 -4.89
CA ARG A 78 -10.08 -9.55 -3.51
C ARG A 78 -8.83 -10.03 -2.75
N LYS A 79 -8.00 -10.88 -3.38
CA LYS A 79 -6.75 -11.33 -2.77
C LYS A 79 -5.78 -10.17 -2.50
N TYR A 80 -5.69 -9.23 -3.44
CA TYR A 80 -4.86 -8.04 -3.31
C TYR A 80 -5.32 -7.15 -2.16
N THR A 81 -6.62 -6.85 -2.07
CA THR A 81 -7.20 -6.05 -0.98
C THR A 81 -7.03 -6.73 0.38
N LEU A 82 -7.26 -8.05 0.48
CA LEU A 82 -7.03 -8.79 1.73
C LEU A 82 -5.55 -8.77 2.15
N TYR A 83 -4.63 -8.89 1.20
CA TYR A 83 -3.20 -8.77 1.48
C TYR A 83 -2.86 -7.39 2.04
N LEU A 84 -3.37 -6.32 1.44
CA LEU A 84 -3.18 -4.95 1.94
C LEU A 84 -3.77 -4.78 3.33
N TRP A 85 -5.00 -5.27 3.54
CA TRP A 85 -5.72 -5.19 4.81
C TRP A 85 -4.92 -5.82 5.95
N ASN A 86 -4.51 -7.07 5.76
CA ASN A 86 -3.82 -7.87 6.78
C ASN A 86 -2.40 -7.39 7.09
N ASN A 87 -1.69 -6.79 6.12
CA ASN A 87 -0.28 -6.47 6.30
C ASN A 87 -0.01 -5.01 6.67
N PHE A 88 -0.86 -4.06 6.27
CA PHE A 88 -0.53 -2.64 6.37
C PHE A 88 -1.56 -1.81 7.16
N ILE A 89 -2.79 -2.29 7.30
CA ILE A 89 -3.86 -1.54 7.97
C ILE A 89 -4.45 -2.38 9.11
N GLY A 90 -5.76 -2.57 9.19
CA GLY A 90 -6.44 -3.09 10.38
C GLY A 90 -6.57 -4.61 10.50
N GLY A 91 -6.02 -5.39 9.58
CA GLY A 91 -6.10 -6.86 9.65
C GLY A 91 -5.00 -7.50 10.49
N GLU A 92 -4.99 -8.83 10.51
CA GLU A 92 -3.99 -9.61 11.26
C GLU A 92 -2.96 -10.25 10.32
N SER A 93 -1.68 -10.08 10.67
CA SER A 93 -0.55 -10.75 10.02
C SER A 93 0.50 -11.14 11.06
N SER A 94 1.07 -12.33 10.89
CA SER A 94 2.21 -12.80 11.70
C SER A 94 3.47 -11.97 11.47
N SER A 95 3.54 -11.20 10.38
CA SER A 95 4.68 -10.35 10.03
C SER A 95 4.21 -9.09 9.31
N HIS A 96 3.95 -8.04 10.07
CA HIS A 96 3.65 -6.73 9.51
C HIS A 96 4.93 -6.09 8.93
N PRO A 97 4.94 -5.65 7.65
CA PRO A 97 6.15 -5.15 7.01
C PRO A 97 6.74 -3.91 7.68
N PHE A 98 5.91 -3.12 8.36
CA PHE A 98 6.33 -1.97 9.15
C PHE A 98 6.31 -2.23 10.65
N GLY A 99 6.45 -3.50 11.08
CA GLY A 99 6.37 -3.86 12.49
C GLY A 99 4.99 -3.57 13.07
N TYR A 100 4.90 -3.09 14.31
CA TYR A 100 3.60 -2.81 14.96
C TYR A 100 2.88 -1.54 14.44
N ALA A 101 3.37 -0.93 13.35
CA ALA A 101 2.74 0.24 12.76
C ALA A 101 1.59 -0.14 11.82
N VAL A 102 0.40 0.35 12.17
CA VAL A 102 -0.83 0.30 11.36
C VAL A 102 -0.97 1.64 10.65
N LEU A 103 -1.07 1.62 9.31
CA LEU A 103 -1.22 2.82 8.49
C LEU A 103 -2.65 3.37 8.54
N ASP A 104 -2.81 4.64 8.15
CA ASP A 104 -4.12 5.31 8.11
C ASP A 104 -4.92 4.95 6.84
N GLY A 105 -4.27 4.42 5.79
CA GLY A 105 -4.98 3.95 4.61
C GLY A 105 -4.09 3.54 3.44
N ILE A 106 -4.77 3.19 2.34
CA ILE A 106 -4.15 2.85 1.05
C ILE A 106 -4.54 3.92 0.02
N GLU A 107 -3.56 4.43 -0.71
CA GLU A 107 -3.77 5.26 -1.89
C GLU A 107 -3.51 4.41 -3.15
N PHE A 108 -4.47 4.33 -4.07
CA PHE A 108 -4.27 3.64 -5.35
C PHE A 108 -3.77 4.63 -6.40
N ALA A 109 -2.44 4.70 -6.59
CA ALA A 109 -1.84 5.53 -7.62
C ALA A 109 -1.88 4.83 -8.99
N TYR A 110 -2.82 5.27 -9.84
CA TYR A 110 -2.82 4.96 -11.26
C TYR A 110 -1.77 5.82 -11.95
N ALA A 111 -0.60 5.26 -12.27
CA ALA A 111 0.32 5.92 -13.17
C ALA A 111 -0.38 6.05 -14.53
N ARG A 112 -0.70 7.28 -14.97
CA ARG A 112 -1.15 7.57 -16.34
C ARG A 112 -0.10 7.02 -17.30
N VAL A 113 -0.37 5.87 -17.90
CA VAL A 113 0.16 5.59 -19.24
C VAL A 113 -0.61 6.53 -20.18
N LEU A 114 0.09 7.29 -21.00
CA LEU A 114 -0.50 8.24 -21.97
C LEU A 114 -1.29 7.57 -23.10
N SER A 115 -1.76 6.33 -22.92
CA SER A 115 -2.65 5.67 -23.85
C SER A 115 -3.59 4.69 -23.14
N THR A 116 -4.87 4.93 -23.36
CA THR A 116 -6.05 4.07 -23.13
C THR A 116 -6.53 3.85 -21.68
N ASN A 117 -7.69 4.45 -21.38
CA ASN A 117 -8.85 3.98 -20.60
C ASN A 117 -8.66 3.04 -19.37
N GLU A 118 -7.54 3.07 -18.66
CA GLU A 118 -7.28 2.20 -17.49
C GLU A 118 -7.48 2.94 -16.15
N GLY A 119 -8.61 3.62 -15.99
CA GLY A 119 -9.02 4.30 -14.76
C GLY A 119 -10.43 3.96 -14.29
N ASP A 120 -11.02 2.88 -14.83
CA ASP A 120 -12.40 2.50 -14.53
C ASP A 120 -12.53 1.86 -13.13
N ILE A 121 -12.87 2.71 -12.16
CA ILE A 121 -13.10 2.33 -10.76
C ILE A 121 -14.30 1.38 -10.60
N SER A 122 -15.19 1.26 -11.59
CA SER A 122 -16.36 0.36 -11.51
C SER A 122 -15.97 -1.12 -11.34
N LYS A 123 -14.76 -1.50 -11.80
CA LYS A 123 -14.21 -2.84 -11.57
C LYS A 123 -13.90 -3.13 -10.10
N TRP A 124 -13.65 -2.09 -9.30
CA TRP A 124 -13.36 -2.19 -7.86
C TRP A 124 -14.59 -2.01 -6.99
N GLU A 125 -15.69 -1.46 -7.51
CA GLU A 125 -16.95 -1.28 -6.75
C GLU A 125 -17.46 -2.60 -6.16
N ASN A 126 -17.32 -3.71 -6.90
CA ASN A 126 -17.70 -5.04 -6.42
C ASN A 126 -16.75 -5.65 -5.38
N VAL A 127 -15.55 -5.08 -5.20
CA VAL A 127 -14.54 -5.50 -4.20
C VAL A 127 -14.64 -4.65 -2.93
N ILE A 128 -15.01 -3.38 -3.05
CA ILE A 128 -15.19 -2.45 -1.93
C ILE A 128 -16.44 -2.81 -1.11
N ASN A 129 -17.45 -3.45 -1.72
CA ASN A 129 -18.68 -3.89 -1.06
C ASN A 129 -18.52 -5.15 -0.16
N ILE A 130 -17.32 -5.45 0.35
CA ILE A 130 -17.10 -6.66 1.17
C ILE A 130 -17.76 -6.59 2.56
N GLU A 131 -18.17 -5.42 3.07
CA GLU A 131 -19.00 -5.35 4.29
C GLU A 131 -20.03 -4.21 4.24
N ARG A 132 -21.28 -4.58 3.96
CA ARG A 132 -22.45 -4.07 4.70
C ARG A 132 -23.14 -5.26 5.35
#